data_AF-A0A3C0QEP7-F1
#
_entry.id   AF-A0A3C0QEP7-F1
#
_cell.length_a   1.000
_cell.length_b   1.000
_cell.length_c   1.000
_cell.angle_alpha   90.00
_cell.angle_beta   90.00
_cell.angle_gamma   90.00
#
_symmetry.space_group_name_H-M   'P 1'
#
loop_
_entity.id
_entity.type
_entity.pdbx_description
1 polymer ?
#
loop_
_entity_poly.entity_id
_entity_poly.type
_entity_poly.pdbx_seq_one_letter_code
_entity_poly.pdbx_strand_id
1 'polypeptide(L)'
;DVESVGEGKTFVLEGAAVVTCGRIVGFQEGIVDMSGKGAEYTPFSKTCNVVLVFEPKDGLEKHDYEKAFRLAGLKAAMYLAKCVYESGGAADKTETYEIAPFAESMKSYAGLPKVAYPYMLQTQGLLHDTYVYGIDAKRILPTILHPNETMDGAVVSGNCVSACDKNSTYVHQNNPVIRSLYERHGKDINFVGVIITNENVTLADKKRSSSFAVKIAGMFGVDGLVISEEGFGNPDADLIMNCRRAEMAGIKTVLITDEYAGRDGASQSLADAATEANAVVTAGNANMTVTLPPQERIIGFTEYVDVIAGGFDGSLKPDGSIEVELQAITGATCELGFNKLGAETW
;
A
#
# COMPACT_ATOMS: atom_id res chain seq x y z
N ASP A 1 20.94 3.75 -14.10
CA ASP A 1 21.48 4.57 -13.02
C ASP A 1 20.32 5.20 -12.27
N VAL A 2 20.27 4.98 -10.96
CA VAL A 2 19.25 5.54 -10.05
C VAL A 2 20.04 6.13 -8.88
N GLU A 3 19.82 7.41 -8.58
CA GLU A 3 20.39 8.09 -7.41
C GLU A 3 19.42 7.98 -6.22
N SER A 4 19.93 8.16 -5.01
CA SER A 4 19.07 8.21 -3.81
C SER A 4 18.18 9.45 -3.82
N VAL A 5 17.01 9.34 -3.19
CA VAL A 5 16.03 10.43 -3.03
C VAL A 5 15.82 10.74 -1.54
N GLY A 6 14.83 11.55 -1.16
CA GLY A 6 14.48 11.83 0.24
C GLY A 6 15.04 13.13 0.80
N GLU A 7 15.72 13.94 -0.02
CA GLU A 7 16.33 15.21 0.36
C GLU A 7 15.89 16.35 -0.57
N GLY A 8 15.75 17.56 -0.02
CA GLY A 8 15.45 18.76 -0.79
C GLY A 8 13.98 19.15 -0.78
N LYS A 9 13.43 19.49 -1.96
CA LYS A 9 12.06 19.97 -2.11
C LYS A 9 11.34 19.20 -3.22
N THR A 10 10.23 18.56 -2.85
CA THR A 10 9.37 17.84 -3.78
C THR A 10 8.09 18.64 -4.01
N PHE A 11 7.80 18.95 -5.27
CA PHE A 11 6.54 19.57 -5.66
C PHE A 11 5.52 18.47 -5.96
N VAL A 12 4.36 18.54 -5.31
CA VAL A 12 3.30 17.55 -5.44
C VAL A 12 2.09 18.18 -6.10
N LEU A 13 1.58 17.55 -7.16
CA LEU A 13 0.28 17.88 -7.74
C LEU A 13 -0.80 17.12 -6.97
N GLU A 14 -1.24 17.69 -5.85
CA GLU A 14 -2.27 17.09 -5.01
C GLU A 14 -3.65 17.09 -5.70
N GLY A 15 -4.44 16.06 -5.45
CA GLY A 15 -5.79 15.93 -5.99
C GLY A 15 -5.86 15.36 -7.41
N ALA A 16 -4.73 15.10 -8.08
CA ALA A 16 -4.69 14.39 -9.35
C ALA A 16 -4.15 12.97 -9.17
N ALA A 17 -4.71 11.99 -9.90
CA ALA A 17 -4.17 10.64 -9.95
C ALA A 17 -4.12 10.16 -11.40
N VAL A 18 -3.05 9.43 -11.74
CA VAL A 18 -2.95 8.73 -13.01
C VAL A 18 -3.36 7.28 -12.78
N VAL A 19 -4.41 6.85 -13.48
CA VAL A 19 -4.95 5.49 -13.37
C VAL A 19 -4.66 4.78 -14.68
N THR A 20 -3.95 3.66 -14.60
CA THR A 20 -3.69 2.82 -15.77
C THR A 20 -4.78 1.75 -15.87
N CYS A 21 -5.43 1.64 -17.02
CA CYS A 21 -6.51 0.69 -17.28
C CYS A 21 -6.19 -0.15 -18.52
N GLY A 22 -6.36 -1.46 -18.44
CA GLY A 22 -5.99 -2.37 -19.53
C GLY A 22 -6.29 -3.83 -19.20
N ARG A 23 -6.22 -4.69 -20.20
CA ARG A 23 -6.38 -6.14 -20.03
C ARG A 23 -5.08 -6.77 -19.56
N ILE A 24 -4.92 -6.97 -18.25
CA ILE A 24 -3.74 -7.59 -17.63
C ILE A 24 -4.03 -9.08 -17.36
N VAL A 25 -2.96 -9.87 -17.23
CA VAL A 25 -3.03 -11.30 -16.91
C VAL A 25 -3.41 -11.44 -15.44
N GLY A 26 -4.32 -12.36 -15.11
CA GLY A 26 -4.82 -12.51 -13.74
C GLY A 26 -5.89 -11.45 -13.44
N PHE A 27 -7.13 -11.88 -13.28
CA PHE A 27 -8.26 -11.00 -12.99
C PHE A 27 -8.23 -10.61 -11.51
N GLN A 28 -7.37 -9.67 -11.14
CA GLN A 28 -7.27 -9.19 -9.76
C GLN A 28 -7.36 -7.65 -9.64
N GLU A 29 -7.43 -6.94 -10.76
CA GLU A 29 -7.67 -5.48 -10.75
C GLU A 29 -9.10 -5.12 -10.33
N GLY A 30 -9.29 -3.86 -9.95
CA GLY A 30 -10.54 -3.40 -9.34
C GLY A 30 -11.23 -2.24 -10.04
N ILE A 31 -12.17 -1.67 -9.30
CA ILE A 31 -13.13 -0.67 -9.74
C ILE A 31 -12.94 0.59 -8.90
N VAL A 32 -12.90 1.74 -9.58
CA VAL A 32 -13.08 3.05 -8.96
C VAL A 32 -14.47 3.55 -9.33
N ASP A 33 -15.41 3.42 -8.39
CA ASP A 33 -16.71 4.07 -8.53
C ASP A 33 -16.57 5.55 -8.16
N MET A 34 -16.89 6.44 -9.10
CA MET A 34 -16.72 7.89 -8.94
C MET A 34 -17.95 8.56 -8.30
N SER A 35 -19.13 7.94 -8.37
CA SER A 35 -20.40 8.62 -8.07
C SER A 35 -21.45 7.77 -7.36
N GLY A 36 -21.35 6.44 -7.42
CA GLY A 36 -22.23 5.55 -6.69
C GLY A 36 -21.77 5.27 -5.27
N LYS A 37 -22.31 4.21 -4.67
CA LYS A 37 -21.99 3.81 -3.29
C LYS A 37 -20.53 3.39 -3.12
N GLY A 38 -19.88 2.88 -4.17
CA GLY A 38 -18.47 2.51 -4.12
C GLY A 38 -17.55 3.72 -3.90
N ALA A 39 -18.00 4.93 -4.27
CA ALA A 39 -17.25 6.17 -4.10
C ALA A 39 -16.97 6.53 -2.63
N GLU A 40 -17.77 6.01 -1.71
CA GLU A 40 -17.58 6.18 -0.27
C GLU A 40 -16.37 5.39 0.24
N TYR A 41 -16.04 4.26 -0.40
CA TYR A 41 -15.00 3.35 0.04
C TYR A 41 -13.65 3.61 -0.62
N THR A 42 -13.63 4.08 -1.87
CA THR A 42 -12.37 4.40 -2.54
C THR A 42 -11.92 5.86 -2.29
N PRO A 43 -10.65 6.12 -1.94
CA PRO A 43 -10.10 7.47 -1.89
C PRO A 43 -10.01 8.10 -3.29
N PHE A 44 -9.89 7.28 -4.34
CA PHE A 44 -9.72 7.73 -5.72
C PHE A 44 -11.01 8.28 -6.36
N SER A 45 -12.14 8.23 -5.67
CA SER A 45 -13.36 8.94 -6.09
C SER A 45 -13.26 10.46 -5.90
N LYS A 46 -12.28 10.92 -5.10
CA LYS A 46 -12.06 12.34 -4.79
C LYS A 46 -10.90 12.96 -5.57
N THR A 47 -10.23 12.18 -6.41
CA THR A 47 -9.15 12.65 -7.28
C THR A 47 -9.65 12.97 -8.69
N CYS A 48 -9.00 13.94 -9.33
CA CYS A 48 -9.08 14.18 -10.76
C CYS A 48 -8.29 13.08 -11.48
N ASN A 49 -8.97 12.01 -11.85
CA ASN A 49 -8.35 10.84 -12.48
C ASN A 49 -8.06 11.08 -13.97
N VAL A 50 -6.78 10.99 -14.35
CA VAL A 50 -6.34 10.85 -15.74
C VAL A 50 -6.16 9.38 -16.03
N VAL A 51 -7.09 8.81 -16.80
CA VAL A 51 -7.11 7.37 -17.09
C VAL A 51 -6.42 7.09 -18.41
N LEU A 52 -5.38 6.26 -18.38
CA LEU A 52 -4.69 5.75 -19.55
C LEU A 52 -5.24 4.36 -19.88
N VAL A 53 -6.00 4.24 -20.96
CA VAL A 53 -6.54 2.96 -21.43
C VAL A 53 -5.60 2.36 -22.46
N PHE A 54 -5.06 1.18 -22.18
CA PHE A 54 -4.09 0.50 -23.04
C PHE A 54 -4.68 -0.75 -23.69
N GLU A 55 -4.30 -0.95 -24.95
CA GLU A 55 -4.50 -2.19 -25.67
C GLU A 55 -3.13 -2.75 -26.06
N PRO A 56 -2.80 -4.00 -25.69
CA PRO A 56 -1.53 -4.60 -26.05
C PRO A 56 -1.44 -4.81 -27.56
N LYS A 57 -0.25 -4.58 -28.13
CA LYS A 57 0.04 -5.01 -29.50
C LYS A 57 0.03 -6.54 -29.55
N ASP A 58 -0.50 -7.10 -30.63
CA ASP A 58 -0.48 -8.55 -30.88
C ASP A 58 0.93 -9.14 -30.72
N GLY A 59 1.01 -10.26 -30.00
CA GLY A 59 2.26 -10.99 -29.76
C GLY A 59 3.21 -10.33 -28.75
N LEU A 60 2.79 -9.28 -28.04
CA LEU A 60 3.57 -8.73 -26.93
C LEU A 60 3.54 -9.70 -25.75
N GLU A 61 4.72 -10.03 -25.23
CA GLU A 61 4.84 -10.88 -24.06
C GLU A 61 4.20 -10.22 -22.83
N LYS A 62 3.56 -11.04 -21.99
CA LYS A 62 2.80 -10.59 -20.81
C LYS A 62 3.64 -9.71 -19.87
N HIS A 63 4.86 -10.15 -19.58
CA HIS A 63 5.79 -9.43 -18.72
C HIS A 63 6.24 -8.09 -19.30
N ASP A 64 6.40 -8.02 -20.63
CA ASP A 64 6.75 -6.77 -21.33
C ASP A 64 5.57 -5.80 -21.35
N TYR A 65 4.35 -6.32 -21.52
CA TYR A 65 3.13 -5.54 -21.44
C TYR A 65 2.96 -4.90 -20.06
N GLU A 66 3.07 -5.67 -18.98
CA GLU A 66 2.99 -5.17 -17.59
C GLU A 66 4.03 -4.08 -17.32
N LYS A 67 5.28 -4.31 -17.75
CA LYS A 67 6.35 -3.32 -17.59
C LYS A 67 6.05 -2.04 -18.38
N ALA A 68 5.61 -2.16 -19.63
CA ALA A 68 5.27 -1.01 -20.46
C ALA A 68 4.10 -0.21 -19.86
N PHE A 69 3.09 -0.90 -19.35
CA PHE A 69 1.91 -0.34 -18.70
C PHE A 69 2.30 0.50 -17.47
N ARG A 70 3.09 -0.07 -16.56
CA ARG A 70 3.61 0.62 -15.37
C ARG A 70 4.45 1.85 -15.75
N LEU A 71 5.39 1.69 -16.68
CA LEU A 71 6.25 2.80 -17.12
C LEU A 71 5.47 3.92 -17.80
N ALA A 72 4.41 3.59 -18.54
CA ALA A 72 3.55 4.59 -19.17
C ALA A 72 2.78 5.41 -18.12
N GLY A 73 2.22 4.76 -17.09
CA GLY A 73 1.59 5.43 -15.96
C GLY A 73 2.54 6.40 -15.24
N LEU A 74 3.75 5.93 -14.90
CA LEU A 74 4.76 6.76 -14.23
C LEU A 74 5.20 7.96 -15.09
N LYS A 75 5.41 7.74 -16.40
CA LYS A 75 5.77 8.82 -17.33
C LYS A 75 4.66 9.86 -17.48
N ALA A 76 3.40 9.44 -17.51
CA ALA A 76 2.28 10.36 -17.57
C ALA A 76 2.14 11.16 -16.27
N ALA A 77 2.30 10.53 -15.11
CA ALA A 77 2.29 11.23 -13.83
C ALA A 77 3.39 12.30 -13.76
N MET A 78 4.62 11.94 -14.16
CA MET A 78 5.73 12.89 -14.22
C MET A 78 5.49 14.01 -15.25
N TYR A 79 4.91 13.68 -16.40
CA TYR A 79 4.57 14.68 -17.42
C TYR A 79 3.57 15.71 -16.90
N LEU A 80 2.48 15.27 -16.25
CA LEU A 80 1.47 16.15 -15.68
C LEU A 80 2.07 17.06 -14.60
N ALA A 81 2.82 16.49 -13.65
CA ALA A 81 3.47 17.24 -12.58
C ALA A 81 4.46 18.27 -13.14
N LYS A 82 5.25 17.88 -14.16
CA LYS A 82 6.21 18.76 -14.83
C LYS A 82 5.51 19.93 -15.53
N CYS A 83 4.41 19.70 -16.25
CA CYS A 83 3.65 20.77 -16.89
C CYS A 83 3.13 21.80 -15.88
N VAL A 84 2.66 21.35 -14.72
CA VAL A 84 2.22 22.26 -13.65
C VAL A 84 3.39 23.02 -13.06
N TYR A 85 4.50 22.36 -12.77
CA TYR A 85 5.71 23.02 -12.28
C TYR A 85 6.24 24.09 -13.26
N GLU A 86 6.33 23.76 -14.55
CA GLU A 86 6.80 24.68 -15.61
C GLU A 86 5.82 25.83 -15.88
N SER A 87 4.54 25.69 -15.51
CA SER A 87 3.57 26.79 -15.58
C SER A 87 3.87 27.94 -14.60
N GLY A 88 4.75 27.70 -13.61
CA GLY A 88 5.13 28.68 -12.60
C GLY A 88 4.11 28.85 -11.47
N GLY A 89 3.22 27.86 -11.27
CA GLY A 89 2.31 27.84 -10.14
C GLY A 89 3.06 27.85 -8.79
N ALA A 90 2.56 28.62 -7.84
CA ALA A 90 3.06 28.60 -6.47
C ALA A 90 2.49 27.39 -5.71
N ALA A 91 3.22 26.89 -4.72
CA ALA A 91 2.69 25.87 -3.82
C ALA A 91 1.61 26.48 -2.92
N ASP A 92 0.43 25.85 -2.87
CA ASP A 92 -0.67 26.29 -2.00
C ASP A 92 -0.34 26.10 -0.51
N LYS A 93 0.45 25.06 -0.21
CA LYS A 93 0.93 24.72 1.14
C LYS A 93 2.37 24.20 1.05
N THR A 94 3.14 24.38 2.11
CA THR A 94 4.45 23.75 2.28
C THR A 94 4.48 23.04 3.63
N GLU A 95 4.96 21.79 3.60
CA GLU A 95 5.18 20.96 4.79
C GLU A 95 6.66 20.57 4.84
N THR A 96 7.21 20.39 6.05
CA THR A 96 8.60 20.01 6.24
C THR A 96 8.66 18.69 6.99
N TYR A 97 9.35 17.73 6.38
CA TYR A 97 9.59 16.40 6.93
C TYR A 97 11.08 16.23 7.18
N GLU A 98 11.48 16.25 8.44
CA GLU A 98 12.89 16.26 8.83
C GLU A 98 13.15 15.32 10.00
N ILE A 99 14.17 14.47 9.85
CA ILE A 99 14.74 13.65 10.91
C ILE A 99 16.26 13.86 10.83
N ALA A 100 16.89 14.06 11.98
CA ALA A 100 18.34 14.20 12.07
C ALA A 100 19.05 12.94 11.57
N PRO A 101 20.35 13.01 11.20
CA PRO A 101 21.13 11.82 10.89
C PRO A 101 20.97 10.73 11.95
N PHE A 102 20.94 9.46 11.52
CA PHE A 102 20.50 8.34 12.37
C PHE A 102 21.13 8.31 13.78
N ALA A 103 22.45 8.49 13.88
CA ALA A 103 23.16 8.47 15.17
C ALA A 103 22.73 9.59 16.15
N GLU A 104 22.25 10.71 15.61
CA GLU A 104 21.71 11.84 16.36
C GLU A 104 20.23 11.62 16.65
N SER A 105 19.43 11.22 15.65
CA SER A 105 17.99 10.92 15.78
C SER A 105 17.71 9.95 16.92
N MET A 106 18.54 8.92 17.09
CA MET A 106 18.45 7.95 18.19
C MET A 106 18.54 8.57 19.60
N LYS A 107 19.02 9.81 19.72
CA LYS A 107 19.24 10.54 20.97
C LYS A 107 18.43 11.85 21.08
N SER A 108 17.78 12.29 20.00
CA SER A 108 17.15 13.61 19.90
C SER A 108 16.04 13.84 20.93
N TYR A 109 15.34 12.79 21.37
CA TYR A 109 14.23 12.89 22.33
C TYR A 109 14.41 11.92 23.49
N ALA A 110 15.27 12.28 24.44
CA ALA A 110 15.50 11.49 25.63
C ALA A 110 14.20 11.28 26.43
N GLY A 111 13.87 10.02 26.74
CA GLY A 111 12.68 9.64 27.50
C GLY A 111 11.46 9.28 26.65
N LEU A 112 11.45 9.56 25.35
CA LEU A 112 10.41 9.06 24.45
C LEU A 112 10.78 7.65 23.93
N PRO A 113 9.79 6.74 23.75
CA PRO A 113 10.03 5.45 23.12
C PRO A 113 10.48 5.62 21.67
N LYS A 114 11.55 4.92 21.30
CA LYS A 114 12.08 4.88 19.94
C LYS A 114 11.24 3.93 19.12
N VAL A 115 10.63 4.42 18.06
CA VAL A 115 9.71 3.67 17.21
C VAL A 115 10.25 3.61 15.80
N ALA A 116 10.29 2.41 15.22
CA ALA A 116 10.55 2.20 13.80
C ALA A 116 9.33 1.61 13.10
N TYR A 117 9.31 1.70 11.77
CA TYR A 117 8.22 1.17 10.95
C TYR A 117 8.72 0.03 10.06
N PRO A 118 8.51 -1.24 10.46
CA PRO A 118 8.59 -2.37 9.54
C PRO A 118 7.50 -2.25 8.48
N TYR A 119 7.89 -1.82 7.29
CA TYR A 119 7.03 -1.66 6.14
C TYR A 119 7.19 -2.88 5.23
N MET A 120 6.21 -3.78 5.29
CA MET A 120 6.22 -4.97 4.44
C MET A 120 5.82 -4.58 3.01
N LEU A 121 6.54 -5.12 2.04
CA LEU A 121 6.33 -4.87 0.62
C LEU A 121 5.95 -6.18 -0.07
N GLN A 122 4.93 -6.11 -0.92
CA GLN A 122 4.45 -7.26 -1.67
C GLN A 122 5.55 -7.80 -2.60
N THR A 123 5.88 -9.09 -2.43
CA THR A 123 6.99 -9.77 -3.13
C THR A 123 6.69 -11.24 -3.46
N GLN A 124 5.45 -11.52 -3.86
CA GLN A 124 4.97 -12.90 -4.09
C GLN A 124 5.20 -13.43 -5.51
N GLY A 125 5.74 -12.62 -6.43
CA GLY A 125 6.11 -13.03 -7.79
C GLY A 125 5.33 -12.27 -8.86
N LEU A 126 5.11 -12.90 -10.02
CA LEU A 126 4.48 -12.24 -11.19
C LEU A 126 3.18 -11.54 -10.78
N LEU A 127 3.03 -10.26 -11.14
CA LEU A 127 1.92 -9.36 -10.75
C LEU A 127 1.87 -8.95 -9.27
N HIS A 128 2.85 -9.32 -8.47
CA HIS A 128 2.95 -9.07 -7.03
C HIS A 128 4.36 -8.56 -6.68
N ASP A 129 4.95 -7.76 -7.58
CA ASP A 129 6.31 -7.23 -7.44
C ASP A 129 6.26 -5.74 -7.07
N THR A 130 6.81 -5.42 -5.91
CA THR A 130 7.14 -4.04 -5.52
C THR A 130 8.61 -3.74 -5.84
N TYR A 131 8.92 -2.53 -6.30
CA TYR A 131 10.27 -2.13 -6.71
C TYR A 131 10.83 -1.09 -5.74
N VAL A 132 12.04 -1.32 -5.26
CA VAL A 132 12.79 -0.37 -4.43
C VAL A 132 14.02 0.09 -5.22
N TYR A 133 14.11 1.38 -5.51
CA TYR A 133 15.15 1.94 -6.39
C TYR A 133 15.26 1.21 -7.75
N GLY A 134 14.12 0.78 -8.28
CA GLY A 134 14.02 0.05 -9.55
C GLY A 134 14.46 -1.42 -9.49
N ILE A 135 14.87 -1.92 -8.32
CA ILE A 135 15.15 -3.34 -8.09
C ILE A 135 13.89 -3.97 -7.50
N ASP A 136 13.48 -5.09 -8.07
CA ASP A 136 12.41 -5.92 -7.50
C ASP A 136 12.74 -6.31 -6.05
N ALA A 137 11.85 -5.96 -5.13
CA ALA A 137 12.05 -6.09 -3.70
C ALA A 137 12.28 -7.56 -3.29
N LYS A 138 11.77 -8.54 -4.04
CA LYS A 138 12.01 -9.97 -3.73
C LYS A 138 13.49 -10.38 -3.84
N ARG A 139 14.32 -9.54 -4.46
CA ARG A 139 15.75 -9.75 -4.67
C ARG A 139 16.64 -9.08 -3.62
N ILE A 140 16.07 -8.30 -2.71
CA ILE A 140 16.81 -7.63 -1.64
C ILE A 140 16.47 -8.26 -0.29
N LEU A 141 17.42 -8.23 0.64
CA LEU A 141 17.13 -8.50 2.05
C LEU A 141 16.44 -7.28 2.67
N PRO A 142 15.72 -7.45 3.79
CA PRO A 142 15.22 -6.32 4.56
C PRO A 142 16.32 -5.31 4.84
N THR A 143 15.99 -4.03 4.67
CA THR A 143 16.93 -2.91 4.76
C THR A 143 16.22 -1.68 5.30
N ILE A 144 16.96 -0.60 5.49
CA ILE A 144 16.42 0.67 5.97
C ILE A 144 16.17 1.63 4.80
N LEU A 145 15.14 2.45 4.96
CA LEU A 145 14.93 3.67 4.18
C LEU A 145 14.73 4.83 5.14
N HIS A 146 15.26 5.99 4.79
CA HIS A 146 14.79 7.25 5.34
C HIS A 146 13.32 7.43 4.94
N PRO A 147 12.43 7.87 5.86
CA PRO A 147 11.00 7.94 5.54
C PRO A 147 10.68 8.83 4.33
N ASN A 148 11.41 9.94 4.14
CA ASN A 148 11.25 10.80 2.95
C ASN A 148 11.55 10.09 1.63
N GLU A 149 12.38 9.03 1.61
CA GLU A 149 12.66 8.28 0.38
C GLU A 149 11.38 7.65 -0.18
N THR A 150 10.47 7.21 0.70
CA THR A 150 9.18 6.66 0.28
C THR A 150 8.30 7.73 -0.37
N MET A 151 8.30 8.95 0.17
CA MET A 151 7.57 10.11 -0.37
C MET A 151 8.11 10.53 -1.74
N ASP A 152 9.43 10.42 -1.93
CA ASP A 152 10.10 10.79 -3.18
C ASP A 152 10.20 9.63 -4.19
N GLY A 153 9.40 8.58 -4.02
CA GLY A 153 9.22 7.53 -5.02
C GLY A 153 10.30 6.45 -5.06
N ALA A 154 11.03 6.23 -3.96
CA ALA A 154 11.95 5.10 -3.84
C ALA A 154 11.22 3.75 -3.96
N VAL A 155 9.96 3.67 -3.53
CA VAL A 155 9.10 2.49 -3.61
C VAL A 155 8.03 2.68 -4.69
N VAL A 156 7.99 1.75 -5.64
CA VAL A 156 7.06 1.76 -6.77
C VAL A 156 6.32 0.43 -6.84
N SER A 157 5.00 0.50 -6.88
CA SER A 157 4.15 -0.69 -6.99
C SER A 157 4.15 -1.22 -8.42
N GLY A 158 4.33 -2.53 -8.56
CA GLY A 158 4.01 -3.28 -9.77
C GLY A 158 2.88 -4.29 -9.53
N ASN A 159 2.10 -4.09 -8.46
CA ASN A 159 1.12 -5.06 -7.99
C ASN A 159 -0.18 -4.95 -8.79
N CYS A 160 -0.69 -6.10 -9.20
CA CYS A 160 -2.00 -6.32 -9.80
C CYS A 160 -2.72 -7.40 -8.98
N VAL A 161 -2.91 -7.12 -7.69
CA VAL A 161 -3.56 -7.97 -6.67
C VAL A 161 -4.95 -7.41 -6.31
N SER A 162 -5.63 -8.04 -5.33
CA SER A 162 -6.82 -7.51 -4.64
C SER A 162 -6.82 -5.99 -4.59
N ALA A 163 -7.85 -5.38 -5.17
CA ALA A 163 -7.80 -3.95 -5.41
C ALA A 163 -7.91 -3.14 -4.11
N CYS A 164 -8.57 -3.68 -3.09
CA CYS A 164 -8.88 -3.01 -1.84
C CYS A 164 -7.66 -2.75 -0.95
N ASP A 165 -6.74 -3.71 -0.88
CA ASP A 165 -5.60 -3.78 0.04
C ASP A 165 -4.26 -3.51 -0.68
N LYS A 166 -4.26 -3.43 -2.01
CA LYS A 166 -3.10 -3.01 -2.81
C LYS A 166 -2.56 -1.63 -2.42
N ASN A 167 -1.25 -1.57 -2.16
CA ASN A 167 -0.52 -0.31 -2.05
C ASN A 167 -0.05 0.12 -3.44
N SER A 168 -0.78 1.06 -4.05
CA SER A 168 -0.35 1.67 -5.31
C SER A 168 0.87 2.58 -5.11
N THR A 169 1.61 2.92 -6.17
CA THR A 169 2.70 3.93 -6.09
C THR A 169 2.20 5.26 -5.50
N TYR A 170 0.97 5.66 -5.84
CA TYR A 170 0.34 6.85 -5.27
C TYR A 170 0.23 6.75 -3.74
N VAL A 171 -0.13 5.58 -3.22
CA VAL A 171 -0.28 5.30 -1.79
C VAL A 171 1.10 5.20 -1.12
N HIS A 172 2.10 4.55 -1.73
CA HIS A 172 3.48 4.52 -1.21
C HIS A 172 4.05 5.94 -1.02
N GLN A 173 3.88 6.81 -2.01
CA GLN A 173 4.35 8.21 -1.95
C GLN A 173 3.56 9.06 -0.94
N ASN A 174 2.36 8.62 -0.56
CA ASN A 174 1.50 9.30 0.41
C ASN A 174 1.26 8.46 1.67
N ASN A 175 2.24 7.62 2.05
CA ASN A 175 2.07 6.64 3.12
C ASN A 175 1.58 7.31 4.43
N PRO A 176 0.34 7.04 4.86
CA PRO A 176 -0.28 7.71 6.01
C PRO A 176 0.31 7.24 7.35
N VAL A 177 0.89 6.04 7.42
CA VAL A 177 1.64 5.57 8.61
C VAL A 177 2.86 6.45 8.81
N ILE A 178 3.63 6.72 7.76
CA ILE A 178 4.81 7.58 7.83
C ILE A 178 4.42 9.01 8.21
N ARG A 179 3.37 9.58 7.59
CA ARG A 179 2.88 10.92 7.94
C ARG A 179 2.47 10.99 9.41
N SER A 180 1.72 9.99 9.90
CA SER A 180 1.30 9.91 11.30
C SER A 180 2.49 9.78 12.26
N LEU A 181 3.50 8.99 11.90
CA LEU A 181 4.72 8.85 12.71
C LEU A 181 5.52 10.15 12.77
N TYR A 182 5.60 10.92 11.67
CA TYR A 182 6.15 12.27 11.67
C TYR A 182 5.36 13.23 12.57
N GLU A 183 4.03 13.19 12.51
CA GLU A 183 3.19 14.04 13.35
C GLU A 183 3.36 13.76 14.84
N ARG A 184 3.72 12.53 15.21
CA ARG A 184 3.91 12.08 16.60
C ARG A 184 5.37 12.14 17.06
N HIS A 185 6.32 12.22 16.12
CA HIS A 185 7.74 12.36 16.38
C HIS A 185 8.04 13.59 17.26
N GLY A 186 8.78 13.38 18.35
CA GLY A 186 9.12 14.41 19.33
C GLY A 186 7.99 14.84 20.28
N LYS A 187 6.78 14.27 20.13
CA LYS A 187 5.64 14.53 21.03
C LYS A 187 5.47 13.41 22.05
N ASP A 188 5.32 12.19 21.57
CA ASP A 188 5.16 11.00 22.41
C ASP A 188 5.94 9.78 21.91
N ILE A 189 6.52 9.86 20.72
CA ILE A 189 7.48 8.87 20.20
C ILE A 189 8.72 9.57 19.63
N ASN A 190 9.83 8.85 19.59
CA ASN A 190 10.97 9.17 18.74
C ASN A 190 10.92 8.26 17.51
N PHE A 191 10.33 8.73 16.41
CA PHE A 191 10.35 8.00 15.14
C PHE A 191 11.77 7.99 14.53
N VAL A 192 12.37 6.81 14.35
CA VAL A 192 13.79 6.65 13.97
C VAL A 192 14.02 6.11 12.56
N GLY A 193 12.97 5.74 11.82
CA GLY A 193 13.09 5.35 10.41
C GLY A 193 12.20 4.18 9.99
N VAL A 194 12.30 3.83 8.70
CA VAL A 194 11.54 2.73 8.06
C VAL A 194 12.47 1.54 7.84
N ILE A 195 11.97 0.35 8.15
CA ILE A 195 12.61 -0.93 7.83
C ILE A 195 11.73 -1.60 6.77
N ILE A 196 12.17 -1.60 5.52
CA ILE A 196 11.44 -2.34 4.49
C ILE A 196 11.73 -3.84 4.60
N THR A 197 10.72 -4.67 4.43
CA THR A 197 10.84 -6.14 4.44
C THR A 197 9.95 -6.77 3.39
N ASN A 198 10.12 -8.07 3.15
CA ASN A 198 9.47 -8.81 2.08
C ASN A 198 8.27 -9.64 2.59
N GLU A 199 7.28 -9.83 1.73
CA GLU A 199 6.18 -10.79 1.85
C GLU A 199 6.39 -11.93 0.86
N ASN A 200 7.21 -12.90 1.24
CA ASN A 200 7.56 -14.00 0.35
C ASN A 200 6.60 -15.18 0.51
N VAL A 201 6.46 -15.99 -0.53
CA VAL A 201 5.53 -17.14 -0.51
C VAL A 201 6.07 -18.30 0.34
N THR A 202 7.38 -18.57 0.31
CA THR A 202 7.93 -19.75 0.99
C THR A 202 8.21 -19.47 2.47
N LEU A 203 7.86 -20.42 3.34
CA LEU A 203 8.11 -20.31 4.79
C LEU A 203 9.58 -20.04 5.13
N ALA A 204 10.52 -20.59 4.36
CA ALA A 204 11.95 -20.37 4.58
C ALA A 204 12.33 -18.90 4.34
N ASP A 205 11.75 -18.28 3.32
CA ASP A 205 11.98 -16.88 3.01
C ASP A 205 11.27 -15.96 4.01
N LYS A 206 10.02 -16.25 4.40
CA LYS A 206 9.32 -15.54 5.49
C LYS A 206 10.16 -15.50 6.76
N LYS A 207 10.70 -16.68 7.15
CA LYS A 207 11.58 -16.82 8.31
C LYS A 207 12.86 -16.00 8.19
N ARG A 208 13.42 -15.88 6.98
CA ARG A 208 14.64 -15.09 6.70
C ARG A 208 14.35 -13.61 6.81
N SER A 209 13.33 -13.12 6.11
CA SER A 209 12.95 -11.70 6.09
C SER A 209 12.57 -11.22 7.48
N SER A 210 11.72 -11.96 8.19
CA SER A 210 11.37 -11.64 9.57
C SER A 210 12.57 -11.64 10.52
N SER A 211 13.54 -12.55 10.33
CA SER A 211 14.77 -12.54 11.13
C SER A 211 15.57 -11.27 10.95
N PHE A 212 15.69 -10.83 9.70
CA PHE A 212 16.56 -9.75 9.34
C PHE A 212 15.94 -8.40 9.73
N ALA A 213 14.63 -8.22 9.52
CA ALA A 213 13.89 -7.04 9.94
C ALA A 213 13.96 -6.85 11.48
N VAL A 214 13.68 -7.89 12.26
CA VAL A 214 13.77 -7.82 13.74
C VAL A 214 15.21 -7.66 14.22
N LYS A 215 16.20 -8.26 13.53
CA LYS A 215 17.61 -8.03 13.83
C LYS A 215 17.99 -6.55 13.64
N ILE A 216 17.56 -5.90 12.55
CA ILE A 216 17.80 -4.47 12.33
C ILE A 216 17.19 -3.64 13.46
N ALA A 217 15.91 -3.89 13.79
CA ALA A 217 15.21 -3.24 14.89
C ALA A 217 15.96 -3.39 16.23
N GLY A 218 16.40 -4.61 16.55
CA GLY A 218 17.16 -4.91 17.76
C GLY A 218 18.56 -4.29 17.77
N MET A 219 19.24 -4.21 16.63
CA MET A 219 20.53 -3.52 16.50
C MET A 219 20.40 -2.01 16.75
N PHE A 220 19.28 -1.42 16.37
CA PHE A 220 18.97 -0.03 16.68
C PHE A 220 18.52 0.15 18.13
N GLY A 221 18.01 -0.90 18.77
CA GLY A 221 17.52 -0.84 20.15
C GLY A 221 16.24 -0.02 20.24
N VAL A 222 15.36 -0.15 19.25
CA VAL A 222 14.03 0.47 19.27
C VAL A 222 13.15 -0.18 20.33
N ASP A 223 12.25 0.62 20.89
CA ASP A 223 11.34 0.21 21.96
C ASP A 223 10.01 -0.32 21.39
N GLY A 224 9.62 0.14 20.20
CA GLY A 224 8.41 -0.30 19.52
C GLY A 224 8.48 -0.32 17.99
N LEU A 225 7.59 -1.09 17.38
CA LEU A 225 7.38 -1.22 15.95
C LEU A 225 5.91 -1.02 15.62
N VAL A 226 5.62 -0.15 14.66
CA VAL A 226 4.33 -0.12 13.96
C VAL A 226 4.54 -0.94 12.69
N ILE A 227 3.79 -2.01 12.47
CA ILE A 227 3.99 -2.93 11.34
C ILE A 227 2.75 -2.90 10.47
N SER A 228 2.92 -2.71 9.16
CA SER A 228 1.83 -2.85 8.20
C SER A 228 2.20 -3.85 7.12
N GLU A 229 1.20 -4.53 6.59
CA GLU A 229 1.33 -5.46 5.46
C GLU A 229 0.77 -4.90 4.15
N GLU A 230 0.89 -5.70 3.08
CA GLU A 230 0.26 -5.49 1.79
C GLU A 230 -0.36 -6.78 1.21
N GLY A 231 -1.69 -6.79 1.16
CA GLY A 231 -2.50 -7.91 0.73
C GLY A 231 -2.78 -8.90 1.86
N PHE A 232 -3.57 -9.93 1.54
CA PHE A 232 -4.16 -10.81 2.54
C PHE A 232 -3.77 -12.28 2.38
N GLY A 233 -3.98 -13.06 3.45
CA GLY A 233 -3.82 -14.50 3.50
C GLY A 233 -2.36 -14.94 3.65
N ASN A 234 -1.56 -14.82 2.58
CA ASN A 234 -0.13 -15.15 2.67
C ASN A 234 0.67 -14.10 3.47
N PRO A 235 0.48 -12.77 3.25
CA PRO A 235 1.11 -11.73 4.06
C PRO A 235 0.78 -11.82 5.54
N ASP A 236 -0.43 -12.26 5.94
CA ASP A 236 -0.82 -12.35 7.35
C ASP A 236 0.18 -13.20 8.16
N ALA A 237 0.70 -14.28 7.56
CA ALA A 237 1.71 -15.13 8.17
C ALA A 237 3.08 -14.42 8.32
N ASP A 238 3.44 -13.51 7.40
CA ASP A 238 4.61 -12.64 7.55
C ASP A 238 4.40 -11.61 8.66
N LEU A 239 3.22 -10.97 8.70
CA LEU A 239 2.86 -9.96 9.69
C LEU A 239 2.92 -10.53 11.11
N ILE A 240 2.26 -11.66 11.33
CA ILE A 240 2.26 -12.36 12.63
C ILE A 240 3.66 -12.87 12.98
N MET A 241 4.46 -13.31 12.01
CA MET A 241 5.84 -13.74 12.27
C MET A 241 6.75 -12.59 12.68
N ASN A 242 6.61 -11.42 12.05
CA ASN A 242 7.31 -10.19 12.43
C ASN A 242 6.91 -9.75 13.84
N CYS A 243 5.61 -9.71 14.14
CA CYS A 243 5.07 -9.42 15.47
C CYS A 243 5.70 -10.31 16.54
N ARG A 244 5.53 -11.63 16.38
CA ARG A 244 5.96 -12.61 17.38
C ARG A 244 7.45 -12.53 17.65
N ARG A 245 8.26 -12.42 16.59
CA ARG A 245 9.72 -12.38 16.74
C ARG A 245 10.18 -11.08 17.41
N ALA A 246 9.53 -9.95 17.12
CA ALA A 246 9.82 -8.67 17.76
C ALA A 246 9.42 -8.69 19.26
N GLU A 247 8.21 -9.14 19.59
CA GLU A 247 7.75 -9.24 21.00
C GLU A 247 8.62 -10.20 21.81
N MET A 248 9.01 -11.35 21.24
CA MET A 248 9.96 -12.27 21.87
C MET A 248 11.36 -11.67 22.07
N ALA A 249 11.74 -10.68 21.26
CA ALA A 249 12.98 -9.92 21.41
C ALA A 249 12.84 -8.72 22.39
N GLY A 250 11.66 -8.53 22.99
CA GLY A 250 11.37 -7.45 23.93
C GLY A 250 10.99 -6.12 23.28
N ILE A 251 10.67 -6.11 21.98
CA ILE A 251 10.25 -4.92 21.23
C ILE A 251 8.73 -4.94 21.08
N LYS A 252 8.04 -3.86 21.48
CA LYS A 252 6.58 -3.80 21.41
C LYS A 252 6.06 -3.61 20.00
N THR A 253 4.93 -4.23 19.68
CA THR A 253 4.37 -4.17 18.32
C THR A 253 2.93 -3.69 18.30
N VAL A 254 2.60 -2.90 17.27
CA VAL A 254 1.23 -2.60 16.83
C VAL A 254 1.14 -2.98 15.36
N LEU A 255 0.10 -3.73 15.00
CA LEU A 255 -0.13 -4.20 13.64
C LEU A 255 -1.23 -3.37 12.96
N ILE A 256 -1.07 -3.11 11.68
CA ILE A 256 -2.09 -2.52 10.80
C ILE A 256 -2.29 -3.49 9.64
N THR A 257 -3.53 -3.92 9.44
CA THR A 257 -3.96 -4.94 8.46
C THR A 257 -5.41 -4.67 8.09
N ASP A 258 -5.98 -5.43 7.18
CA ASP A 258 -7.41 -5.49 6.93
C ASP A 258 -8.02 -6.82 7.42
N GLU A 259 -9.28 -7.07 7.08
CA GLU A 259 -9.96 -8.28 7.51
C GLU A 259 -10.68 -8.95 6.34
N TYR A 260 -10.56 -10.28 6.29
CA TYR A 260 -11.32 -11.13 5.39
C TYR A 260 -12.30 -12.00 6.21
N ALA A 261 -13.21 -11.31 6.92
CA ALA A 261 -14.09 -11.90 7.91
C ALA A 261 -15.43 -12.41 7.33
N GLY A 262 -15.53 -12.58 6.02
CA GLY A 262 -16.78 -12.96 5.35
C GLY A 262 -17.81 -11.82 5.30
N ARG A 263 -18.86 -12.00 4.50
CA ARG A 263 -19.85 -10.94 4.20
C ARG A 263 -20.60 -10.41 5.42
N ASP A 264 -20.77 -11.27 6.42
CA ASP A 264 -21.43 -10.96 7.70
C ASP A 264 -20.43 -10.56 8.80
N GLY A 265 -19.13 -10.60 8.52
CA GLY A 265 -18.06 -10.29 9.49
C GLY A 265 -17.88 -11.35 10.58
N ALA A 266 -18.43 -12.56 10.41
CA ALA A 266 -18.41 -13.60 11.44
C ALA A 266 -17.30 -14.66 11.27
N SER A 267 -16.55 -14.62 10.16
CA SER A 267 -15.44 -15.54 9.91
C SER A 267 -14.17 -15.09 10.63
N GLN A 268 -13.20 -16.01 10.74
CA GLN A 268 -11.87 -15.65 11.23
C GLN A 268 -11.24 -14.61 10.28
N SER A 269 -10.89 -13.44 10.80
CA SER A 269 -10.48 -12.28 9.98
C SER A 269 -9.13 -12.46 9.28
N LEU A 270 -8.15 -13.07 9.97
CA LEU A 270 -6.77 -13.24 9.49
C LEU A 270 -6.42 -14.73 9.34
N ALA A 271 -5.59 -15.05 8.36
CA ALA A 271 -5.14 -16.42 8.10
C ALA A 271 -4.17 -16.97 9.16
N ASP A 272 -3.47 -16.10 9.89
CA ASP A 272 -2.61 -16.45 11.02
C ASP A 272 -2.91 -15.58 12.25
N ALA A 273 -2.57 -16.07 13.43
CA ALA A 273 -2.76 -15.36 14.69
C ALA A 273 -1.75 -15.80 15.74
N ALA A 274 -1.37 -14.87 16.62
CA ALA A 274 -0.50 -15.14 17.76
C ALA A 274 -0.97 -14.38 19.00
N THR A 275 -0.76 -14.96 20.18
CA THR A 275 -1.08 -14.30 21.47
C THR A 275 -0.28 -13.01 21.70
N GLU A 276 0.88 -12.92 21.06
CA GLU A 276 1.76 -11.76 21.04
C GLU A 276 1.16 -10.59 20.22
N ALA A 277 0.33 -10.89 19.22
CA ALA A 277 -0.36 -9.91 18.37
C ALA A 277 -1.64 -9.39 19.06
N ASN A 278 -1.46 -8.66 20.17
CA ASN A 278 -2.55 -8.18 21.02
C ASN A 278 -2.90 -6.69 20.81
N ALA A 279 -2.24 -6.01 19.87
CA ALA A 279 -2.52 -4.65 19.44
C ALA A 279 -2.59 -4.63 17.91
N VAL A 280 -3.81 -4.75 17.38
CA VAL A 280 -4.08 -4.83 15.94
C VAL A 280 -5.13 -3.78 15.58
N VAL A 281 -4.86 -3.02 14.53
CA VAL A 281 -5.76 -2.02 13.95
C VAL A 281 -6.18 -2.53 12.57
N THR A 282 -7.48 -2.59 12.35
CA THR A 282 -8.09 -3.03 11.08
C THR A 282 -8.43 -1.84 10.19
N ALA A 283 -8.14 -1.97 8.90
CA ALA A 283 -8.54 -1.09 7.82
C ALA A 283 -9.96 -1.41 7.27
N GLY A 284 -10.65 -2.38 7.85
CA GLY A 284 -12.02 -2.78 7.51
C GLY A 284 -12.12 -4.18 6.89
N ASN A 285 -13.35 -4.68 6.79
CA ASN A 285 -13.63 -6.00 6.22
C ASN A 285 -13.79 -5.94 4.69
N ALA A 286 -12.88 -6.59 3.96
CA ALA A 286 -12.86 -6.64 2.50
C ALA A 286 -14.02 -7.45 1.89
N ASN A 287 -14.64 -8.35 2.65
CA ASN A 287 -15.74 -9.20 2.15
C ASN A 287 -17.12 -8.55 2.21
N MET A 288 -17.26 -7.34 2.79
CA MET A 288 -18.57 -6.66 2.79
C MET A 288 -19.03 -6.39 1.35
N THR A 289 -20.29 -6.68 1.03
CA THR A 289 -20.81 -6.44 -0.33
C THR A 289 -21.26 -5.00 -0.53
N VAL A 290 -21.07 -4.50 -1.74
CA VAL A 290 -21.54 -3.20 -2.22
C VAL A 290 -22.18 -3.36 -3.59
N THR A 291 -23.27 -2.62 -3.83
CA THR A 291 -23.91 -2.54 -5.15
C THR A 291 -23.66 -1.17 -5.77
N LEU A 292 -22.98 -1.17 -6.91
CA LEU A 292 -22.71 -0.01 -7.75
C LEU A 292 -23.88 0.16 -8.75
N PRO A 293 -24.52 1.33 -8.83
CA PRO A 293 -25.61 1.56 -9.77
C PRO A 293 -25.08 1.56 -11.22
N PRO A 294 -25.93 1.29 -12.23
CA PRO A 294 -25.54 1.39 -13.63
C PRO A 294 -25.01 2.80 -13.93
N GLN A 295 -23.92 2.90 -14.69
CA GLN A 295 -23.30 4.17 -15.06
C GLN A 295 -23.46 4.47 -16.54
N GLU A 296 -23.73 5.72 -16.89
CA GLU A 296 -23.74 6.18 -18.28
C GLU A 296 -22.33 6.19 -18.90
N ARG A 297 -21.31 6.43 -18.06
CA ARG A 297 -19.91 6.51 -18.47
C ARG A 297 -19.09 5.46 -17.76
N ILE A 298 -18.49 4.57 -18.55
CA ILE A 298 -17.56 3.53 -18.11
C ILE A 298 -16.24 3.76 -18.82
N ILE A 299 -15.14 3.75 -18.07
CA ILE A 299 -13.78 3.78 -18.63
C ILE A 299 -13.12 2.46 -18.25
N GLY A 300 -12.77 1.65 -19.25
CA GLY A 300 -12.21 0.32 -19.05
C GLY A 300 -13.12 -0.80 -19.52
N PHE A 301 -13.06 -1.94 -18.84
CA PHE A 301 -13.61 -3.23 -19.27
C PHE A 301 -14.46 -3.85 -18.16
N THR A 302 -15.73 -4.15 -18.42
CA THR A 302 -16.66 -4.75 -17.44
C THR A 302 -16.76 -6.27 -17.54
N GLU A 303 -16.21 -6.87 -18.59
CA GLU A 303 -16.35 -8.29 -18.90
C GLU A 303 -15.70 -9.21 -17.86
N TYR A 304 -14.93 -8.65 -16.93
CA TYR A 304 -14.22 -9.39 -15.89
C TYR A 304 -14.82 -9.23 -14.50
N VAL A 305 -15.87 -8.41 -14.34
CA VAL A 305 -16.47 -8.09 -13.04
C VAL A 305 -16.87 -9.35 -12.24
N ASP A 306 -17.30 -10.41 -12.92
CA ASP A 306 -17.70 -11.67 -12.28
C ASP A 306 -16.53 -12.54 -11.82
N VAL A 307 -15.31 -12.24 -12.30
CA VAL A 307 -14.11 -13.07 -12.07
C VAL A 307 -12.95 -12.32 -11.42
N ILE A 308 -13.07 -11.02 -11.21
CA ILE A 308 -12.11 -10.25 -10.41
C ILE A 308 -12.17 -10.67 -8.94
N ALA A 309 -11.10 -10.39 -8.19
CA ALA A 309 -11.12 -10.54 -6.74
C ALA A 309 -12.27 -9.70 -6.12
N GLY A 310 -13.12 -10.34 -5.31
CA GLY A 310 -14.37 -9.76 -4.79
C GLY A 310 -15.59 -9.87 -5.71
N GLY A 311 -15.41 -10.28 -6.97
CA GLY A 311 -16.48 -10.62 -7.90
C GLY A 311 -16.99 -12.05 -7.73
N PHE A 312 -18.19 -12.31 -8.25
CA PHE A 312 -18.82 -13.62 -8.27
C PHE A 312 -19.77 -13.75 -9.45
N ASP A 313 -20.23 -14.98 -9.73
CA ASP A 313 -21.20 -15.24 -10.81
C ASP A 313 -22.45 -14.37 -10.65
N GLY A 314 -22.74 -13.54 -11.65
CA GLY A 314 -23.84 -12.58 -11.61
C GLY A 314 -23.52 -11.25 -10.92
N SER A 315 -22.25 -10.94 -10.66
CA SER A 315 -21.83 -9.63 -10.17
C SER A 315 -22.26 -8.52 -11.14
N LEU A 316 -22.05 -8.68 -12.45
CA LEU A 316 -22.61 -7.78 -13.47
C LEU A 316 -24.07 -8.17 -13.79
N LYS A 317 -25.01 -7.31 -13.38
CA LYS A 317 -26.45 -7.54 -13.58
C LYS A 317 -26.89 -7.16 -15.00
N PRO A 318 -28.02 -7.72 -15.51
CA PRO A 318 -28.56 -7.38 -16.82
C PRO A 318 -28.92 -5.91 -17.02
N ASP A 319 -29.19 -5.18 -15.93
CA ASP A 319 -29.48 -3.74 -15.95
C ASP A 319 -28.21 -2.86 -15.93
N GLY A 320 -27.02 -3.48 -15.92
CA GLY A 320 -25.72 -2.81 -15.88
C GLY A 320 -25.23 -2.43 -14.48
N SER A 321 -25.98 -2.75 -13.42
CA SER A 321 -25.49 -2.58 -12.05
C SER A 321 -24.49 -3.67 -11.69
N ILE A 322 -23.59 -3.38 -10.74
CA ILE A 322 -22.52 -4.29 -10.32
C ILE A 322 -22.66 -4.57 -8.82
N GLU A 323 -22.71 -5.83 -8.43
CA GLU A 323 -22.67 -6.27 -7.03
C GLU A 323 -21.40 -7.07 -6.76
N VAL A 324 -20.54 -6.56 -5.88
CA VAL A 324 -19.21 -7.12 -5.58
C VAL A 324 -18.90 -6.94 -4.10
N GLU A 325 -17.90 -7.65 -3.59
CA GLU A 325 -17.30 -7.38 -2.29
C GLU A 325 -16.40 -6.14 -2.37
N LEU A 326 -16.15 -5.48 -1.23
CA LEU A 326 -15.22 -4.34 -1.15
C LEU A 326 -13.83 -4.68 -1.68
N GLN A 327 -13.45 -5.97 -1.67
CA GLN A 327 -12.24 -6.49 -2.29
C GLN A 327 -12.03 -6.00 -3.74
N ALA A 328 -13.12 -5.79 -4.49
CA ALA A 328 -13.07 -5.28 -5.86
C ALA A 328 -12.90 -3.75 -5.96
N ILE A 329 -13.03 -3.00 -4.86
CA ILE A 329 -13.01 -1.53 -4.85
C ILE A 329 -11.62 -1.03 -4.52
N THR A 330 -11.01 -0.25 -5.43
CA THR A 330 -9.61 0.16 -5.31
C THR A 330 -9.33 0.98 -4.04
N GLY A 331 -8.43 0.47 -3.19
CA GLY A 331 -8.00 1.12 -1.96
C GLY A 331 -9.04 1.14 -0.83
N ALA A 332 -10.09 0.31 -0.90
CA ALA A 332 -11.17 0.30 0.09
C ALA A 332 -10.75 -0.13 1.50
N THR A 333 -9.79 -1.07 1.60
CA THR A 333 -9.27 -1.61 2.87
C THR A 333 -7.75 -1.51 2.93
N CYS A 334 -7.17 -0.50 2.26
CA CYS A 334 -5.72 -0.32 2.21
C CYS A 334 -5.10 -0.32 3.61
N GLU A 335 -4.16 -1.23 3.84
CA GLU A 335 -3.60 -1.61 5.15
C GLU A 335 -2.58 -0.61 5.69
N LEU A 336 -2.34 0.47 4.94
CA LEU A 336 -1.67 1.65 5.47
C LEU A 336 -2.64 2.58 6.19
N GLY A 337 -3.95 2.43 5.98
CA GLY A 337 -4.98 3.37 6.45
C GLY A 337 -5.20 4.54 5.48
N PHE A 338 -4.96 4.35 4.18
CA PHE A 338 -5.23 5.39 3.15
C PHE A 338 -6.72 5.49 2.78
N ASN A 339 -7.53 4.55 3.27
CA ASN A 339 -8.96 4.46 3.02
C ASN A 339 -9.77 5.34 4.00
N LYS A 340 -11.10 5.28 3.92
CA LYS A 340 -12.02 6.06 4.78
C LYS A 340 -12.71 5.23 5.86
N LEU A 341 -12.45 3.93 5.89
CA LEU A 341 -12.95 3.02 6.89
C LEU A 341 -12.08 3.10 8.14
N GLY A 342 -12.71 2.82 9.27
CA GLY A 342 -12.06 2.73 10.55
C GLY A 342 -12.94 1.94 11.50
N ALA A 343 -12.33 1.27 12.46
CA ALA A 343 -13.05 0.64 13.56
C ALA A 343 -13.17 1.61 14.73
N GLU A 344 -14.37 1.75 15.28
CA GLU A 344 -14.59 2.37 16.58
C GLU A 344 -14.81 1.25 17.61
N THR A 345 -13.95 1.15 18.60
CA THR A 345 -14.18 0.27 19.76
C THR A 345 -15.10 0.97 20.75
N TRP A 346 -16.25 0.37 21.04
CA TRP A 346 -17.19 0.81 22.07
C TRP A 346 -16.97 0.06 23.38
#